data_AF-A0A496VQB1-F1
#
_entry.id   AF-A0A496VQB1-F1
#
_cell.length_a   1.000
_cell.length_b   1.000
_cell.length_c   1.000
_cell.angle_alpha   90.00
_cell.angle_beta   90.00
_cell.angle_gamma   90.00
#
_symmetry.space_group_name_H-M   'P 1'
#
loop_
_entity.id
_entity.type
_entity.pdbx_description
1 polymer ?
#
loop_
_entity_poly.entity_id
_entity_poly.type
_entity_poly.pdbx_seq_one_letter_code
_entity_poly.pdbx_strand_id
1 'polypeptide(L)'
;MAISPNIKTESLIQTISYEWFAQTNGASRVFSTSLKDIYALALDGNVELYTGSDASEINPDAIKNSSVKIILVDQYKREYLVFEDSISRSTGLEQPNTRFSERCQETCILPLVSVFSLRVEVTGSGKLEIEKFHYADKPVAGDPDALRARQNAKIIEQLNQQDLGWVAGETSVSNLTYAEKKRLLGVAEGPQVLDLQGFEYYRGGVFELQSNSTDSRTLSVQANGSLVKNFTWGNRHGENWITSVKNQASCGSCWAFAATGATEAVTNLYYNQHLDLDLAEQDALSCSHAGNCEEGGFAYQALDYFHTTGIVDESCFPYTATDQSCRKKCLSPSIQIDGKISF
;
A
#
# COMPACT_ATOMS: atom_id res chain seq x y z
N MET A 1 -17.80 10.07 -13.98
CA MET A 1 -18.34 9.62 -15.28
C MET A 1 -19.77 9.22 -14.97
N ALA A 2 -20.76 9.94 -15.49
CA ALA A 2 -22.16 9.77 -15.07
C ALA A 2 -22.63 8.34 -15.36
N ILE A 3 -23.21 7.70 -14.35
CA ILE A 3 -23.64 6.31 -14.36
C ILE A 3 -25.01 6.22 -15.06
N SER A 4 -25.32 5.05 -15.63
CA SER A 4 -26.50 4.63 -16.40
C SER A 4 -27.90 5.09 -15.86
N PRO A 5 -29.00 5.04 -16.64
CA PRO A 5 -30.34 5.56 -16.29
C PRO A 5 -31.08 4.90 -15.09
N ASN A 6 -30.45 4.01 -14.32
CA ASN A 6 -31.08 3.23 -13.23
C ASN A 6 -30.50 3.52 -11.85
N ILE A 7 -29.88 4.69 -11.66
CA ILE A 7 -29.37 5.13 -10.36
C ILE A 7 -30.55 5.47 -9.45
N LYS A 8 -30.60 4.84 -8.28
CA LYS A 8 -31.40 5.28 -7.14
C LYS A 8 -30.56 6.23 -6.29
N THR A 9 -31.20 7.28 -5.78
CA THR A 9 -30.56 8.24 -4.90
C THR A 9 -31.22 8.18 -3.53
N GLU A 10 -30.42 8.05 -2.49
CA GLU A 10 -30.86 8.14 -1.10
C GLU A 10 -30.11 9.29 -0.43
N SER A 11 -30.86 10.25 0.10
CA SER A 11 -30.24 11.35 0.84
C SER A 11 -29.79 10.82 2.20
N LEU A 12 -28.50 10.96 2.50
CA LEU A 12 -27.94 10.64 3.81
C LEU A 12 -27.03 11.79 4.19
N ILE A 13 -27.49 12.68 5.05
CA ILE A 13 -26.60 13.67 5.66
C ILE A 13 -25.97 13.01 6.89
N GLN A 14 -24.72 12.59 6.75
CA GLN A 14 -23.93 12.09 7.86
C GLN A 14 -22.60 12.85 7.94
N THR A 15 -22.49 13.66 8.98
CA THR A 15 -21.28 14.40 9.31
C THR A 15 -20.41 13.58 10.24
N ILE A 16 -19.15 13.40 9.85
CA ILE A 16 -18.11 12.71 10.62
C ILE A 16 -17.03 13.74 10.93
N SER A 17 -17.02 14.25 12.17
CA SER A 17 -15.93 15.08 12.67
C SER A 17 -14.82 14.19 13.25
N TYR A 18 -13.56 14.53 12.98
CA TYR A 18 -12.38 13.85 13.51
C TYR A 18 -11.40 14.87 14.10
N GLU A 19 -11.20 14.75 15.42
CA GLU A 19 -10.31 15.62 16.20
C GLU A 19 -9.00 14.91 16.54
N TRP A 20 -7.91 15.67 16.53
CA TRP A 20 -6.58 15.23 16.92
C TRP A 20 -6.55 15.00 18.44
N PHE A 21 -6.66 13.75 18.89
CA PHE A 21 -6.20 13.37 20.22
C PHE A 21 -4.90 12.59 20.04
N ALA A 22 -3.81 13.16 20.51
CA ALA A 22 -2.48 12.58 20.48
C ALA A 22 -2.52 11.14 21.04
N GLN A 23 -2.58 10.13 20.16
CA GLN A 23 -2.04 8.77 20.35
C GLN A 23 -2.43 7.71 19.29
N THR A 24 -3.22 8.00 18.25
CA THR A 24 -3.52 6.98 17.23
C THR A 24 -3.25 7.44 15.80
N ASN A 25 -2.23 6.84 15.17
CA ASN A 25 -2.14 6.74 13.70
C ASN A 25 -3.41 6.02 13.19
N GLY A 26 -4.20 6.70 12.35
CA GLY A 26 -5.35 6.11 11.66
C GLY A 26 -6.58 5.90 12.54
N ALA A 27 -7.53 6.83 12.49
CA ALA A 27 -8.86 6.59 13.03
C ALA A 27 -9.72 5.94 11.93
N SER A 28 -10.22 4.74 12.17
CA SER A 28 -11.20 4.09 11.29
C SER A 28 -12.57 4.10 11.97
N ARG A 29 -13.60 4.49 11.24
CA ARG A 29 -14.99 4.40 11.67
C ARG A 29 -15.77 3.50 10.71
N VAL A 30 -16.47 2.53 11.28
CA VAL A 30 -17.35 1.62 10.54
C VAL A 30 -18.78 2.10 10.69
N PHE A 31 -19.49 2.18 9.58
CA PHE A 31 -20.89 2.59 9.50
C PHE A 31 -21.72 1.42 9.00
N SER A 32 -22.76 1.07 9.75
CA SER A 32 -23.81 0.22 9.22
C SER A 32 -24.63 1.01 8.21
N THR A 33 -24.95 0.38 7.09
CA THR A 33 -25.79 0.95 6.05
C THR A 33 -27.05 0.10 5.88
N SER A 34 -28.14 0.72 5.42
CA SER A 34 -29.40 0.04 5.04
C SER A 34 -29.31 -0.63 3.67
N LEU A 35 -28.25 -0.33 2.89
CA LEU A 35 -28.01 -0.94 1.59
C LEU A 35 -27.82 -2.45 1.75
N LYS A 36 -28.45 -3.21 0.85
CA LYS A 36 -28.34 -4.67 0.82
C LYS A 36 -27.54 -5.11 -0.38
N ASP A 37 -28.21 -5.32 -1.51
CA ASP A 37 -27.59 -5.86 -2.70
C ASP A 37 -27.51 -4.78 -3.78
N ILE A 38 -26.28 -4.45 -4.18
CA ILE A 38 -26.01 -3.38 -5.14
C ILE A 38 -25.02 -3.83 -6.22
N TYR A 39 -25.11 -3.17 -7.38
CA TYR A 39 -24.20 -3.30 -8.54
C TYR A 39 -23.37 -2.03 -8.77
N ALA A 40 -23.66 -0.96 -8.03
CA ALA A 40 -22.84 0.24 -8.01
C ALA A 40 -23.11 1.05 -6.75
N LEU A 41 -22.11 1.80 -6.31
CA LEU A 41 -22.20 2.81 -5.25
C LEU A 41 -21.38 4.04 -5.66
N ALA A 42 -21.98 5.22 -5.60
CA ALA A 42 -21.30 6.50 -5.71
C ALA A 42 -21.75 7.44 -4.59
N LEU A 43 -20.88 8.39 -4.24
CA LEU A 43 -21.09 9.30 -3.10
C LEU A 43 -21.00 10.76 -3.55
N ASP A 44 -21.88 11.57 -2.98
CA ASP A 44 -21.72 13.02 -2.86
C ASP A 44 -21.26 13.35 -1.44
N GLY A 45 -20.36 14.31 -1.30
CA GLY A 45 -19.88 14.73 0.00
C GLY A 45 -18.86 15.86 -0.04
N ASN A 46 -18.31 16.14 1.13
CA ASN A 46 -17.34 17.19 1.35
C ASN A 46 -16.27 16.75 2.35
N VAL A 47 -15.01 17.06 2.06
CA VAL A 47 -13.89 16.87 2.98
C VAL A 47 -13.32 18.23 3.35
N GLU A 48 -13.31 18.55 4.64
CA GLU A 48 -12.66 19.73 5.21
C GLU A 48 -11.55 19.28 6.14
N LEU A 49 -10.30 19.68 5.88
CA LEU A 49 -9.19 19.40 6.80
C LEU A 49 -8.86 20.64 7.63
N TYR A 50 -8.56 20.43 8.91
CA TYR A 50 -8.15 21.48 9.84
C TYR A 50 -6.86 21.08 10.54
N THR A 51 -6.05 22.06 10.96
CA THR A 51 -4.84 21.78 11.74
C THR A 51 -5.00 22.34 13.14
N GLY A 52 -5.28 21.48 14.11
CA GLY A 52 -5.50 21.86 15.51
C GLY A 52 -6.98 21.87 15.94
N SER A 53 -7.23 22.35 17.16
CA SER A 53 -8.57 22.46 17.75
C SER A 53 -9.41 23.61 17.17
N ASP A 54 -8.80 24.47 16.34
CA ASP A 54 -9.42 25.67 15.81
C ASP A 54 -9.18 25.74 14.29
N ALA A 55 -10.26 25.90 13.51
CA ALA A 55 -10.24 25.85 12.04
C ALA A 55 -9.49 27.01 11.36
N SER A 56 -8.82 27.86 12.13
CA SER A 56 -8.20 29.12 11.70
C SER A 56 -6.68 29.05 11.51
N GLU A 57 -6.01 28.02 12.04
CA GLU A 57 -4.61 27.72 11.70
C GLU A 57 -4.58 26.63 10.63
N ILE A 58 -3.93 26.91 9.51
CA ILE A 58 -3.69 25.98 8.40
C ILE A 58 -2.19 25.71 8.37
N ASN A 59 -1.75 24.53 8.82
CA ASN A 59 -0.41 24.00 8.58
C ASN A 59 -0.42 23.21 7.26
N PRO A 60 0.19 23.71 6.17
CA PRO A 60 0.17 23.07 4.86
C PRO A 60 0.77 21.66 4.87
N ASP A 61 1.76 21.41 5.72
CA ASP A 61 2.44 20.10 5.79
C ASP A 61 1.58 19.05 6.49
N ALA A 62 0.76 19.46 7.47
CA ALA A 62 -0.20 18.57 8.10
C ALA A 62 -1.33 18.17 7.13
N ILE A 63 -1.72 19.06 6.20
CA ILE A 63 -2.73 18.77 5.18
C ILE A 63 -2.21 17.82 4.11
N LYS A 64 -0.95 18.00 3.65
CA LYS A 64 -0.29 17.08 2.69
C LYS A 64 -0.25 15.64 3.19
N ASN A 65 -0.18 15.49 4.51
CA ASN A 65 -0.03 14.24 5.21
C ASN A 65 -1.36 13.67 5.74
N SER A 66 -2.47 14.30 5.37
CA SER A 66 -3.82 13.88 5.71
C SER A 66 -4.49 13.21 4.51
N SER A 67 -5.34 12.22 4.77
CA SER A 67 -6.04 11.48 3.73
C SER A 67 -7.37 10.96 4.25
N VAL A 68 -8.38 10.94 3.40
CA VAL A 68 -9.67 10.30 3.62
C VAL A 68 -9.87 9.20 2.60
N LYS A 69 -10.29 8.04 3.09
CA LYS A 69 -10.61 6.88 2.27
C LYS A 69 -11.95 6.31 2.69
N ILE A 70 -12.81 6.04 1.71
CA ILE A 70 -14.12 5.43 1.91
C ILE A 70 -14.13 4.09 1.20
N ILE A 71 -14.40 3.03 1.96
CA ILE A 71 -14.31 1.63 1.53
C ILE A 71 -15.67 0.99 1.74
N LEU A 72 -16.18 0.34 0.70
CA LEU A 72 -17.31 -0.56 0.80
C LEU A 72 -16.82 -1.93 1.26
N VAL A 73 -17.43 -2.47 2.31
CA VAL A 73 -17.13 -3.81 2.82
C VAL A 73 -18.36 -4.67 2.64
N ASP A 74 -18.19 -5.85 2.04
CA ASP A 74 -19.27 -6.80 1.85
C ASP A 74 -19.38 -7.85 2.96
N GLN A 75 -20.41 -8.69 2.91
CA GLN A 75 -20.65 -9.74 3.91
C GLN A 75 -19.54 -10.80 4.01
N TYR A 76 -18.67 -10.89 3.00
CA TYR A 76 -17.50 -11.76 2.97
C TYR A 76 -16.22 -11.01 3.32
N LYS A 77 -16.34 -9.78 3.83
CA LYS A 77 -15.26 -8.86 4.19
C LYS A 77 -14.40 -8.38 3.02
N ARG A 78 -14.85 -8.57 1.77
CA ARG A 78 -14.12 -8.01 0.63
C ARG A 78 -14.28 -6.51 0.61
N GLU A 79 -13.20 -5.82 0.28
CA GLU A 79 -13.06 -4.37 0.34
C GLU A 79 -13.03 -3.78 -1.06
N TYR A 80 -13.82 -2.74 -1.30
CA TYR A 80 -13.89 -2.03 -2.59
C TYR A 80 -13.73 -0.54 -2.35
N LEU A 81 -12.82 0.10 -3.08
CA LEU A 81 -12.54 1.51 -2.92
C LEU A 81 -13.64 2.37 -3.56
N VAL A 82 -14.28 3.22 -2.76
CA VAL A 82 -15.31 4.17 -3.22
C VAL A 82 -14.68 5.53 -3.53
N PHE A 83 -13.86 6.01 -2.61
CA PHE A 83 -13.24 7.34 -2.64
C PHE A 83 -11.90 7.35 -1.89
N GLU A 84 -10.92 8.07 -2.44
CA GLU A 84 -9.63 8.39 -1.84
C GLU A 84 -9.15 9.74 -2.39
N ASP A 85 -8.58 10.57 -1.52
CA ASP A 85 -8.03 11.89 -1.86
C ASP A 85 -6.50 12.01 -1.63
N SER A 86 -5.84 10.94 -1.18
CA SER A 86 -4.41 10.92 -0.84
C SER A 86 -3.52 11.44 -1.97
N ILE A 87 -3.75 10.96 -3.20
CA ILE A 87 -2.96 11.34 -4.38
C ILE A 87 -3.09 12.82 -4.69
N SER A 88 -4.29 13.39 -4.60
CA SER A 88 -4.49 14.84 -4.81
C SER A 88 -3.78 15.68 -3.76
N ARG A 89 -3.59 15.15 -2.53
CA ARG A 89 -3.03 15.89 -1.39
C ARG A 89 -1.53 15.77 -1.26
N SER A 90 -0.95 14.57 -1.46
CA SER A 90 0.51 14.37 -1.50
C SER A 90 1.17 15.22 -2.58
N THR A 91 0.37 15.56 -3.59
CA THR A 91 0.77 16.35 -4.75
C THR A 91 0.36 17.84 -4.67
N GLY A 92 -0.34 18.26 -3.61
CA GLY A 92 -0.73 19.66 -3.42
C GLY A 92 -1.75 20.19 -4.42
N LEU A 93 -2.47 19.31 -5.14
CA LEU A 93 -3.49 19.66 -6.13
C LEU A 93 -4.83 20.06 -5.51
N GLU A 94 -5.12 19.65 -4.27
CA GLU A 94 -6.41 19.90 -3.62
C GLU A 94 -6.37 20.95 -2.50
N GLN A 95 -7.43 21.76 -2.46
CA GLN A 95 -7.66 22.77 -1.43
C GLN A 95 -8.06 22.09 -0.09
N PRO A 96 -7.88 22.77 1.05
CA PRO A 96 -8.26 22.25 2.37
C PRO A 96 -9.74 21.80 2.46
N ASN A 97 -10.60 22.42 1.64
CA ASN A 97 -11.99 22.05 1.47
C ASN A 97 -12.23 21.49 0.06
N THR A 98 -12.61 20.22 -0.05
CA THR A 98 -12.85 19.55 -1.32
C THR A 98 -14.22 18.89 -1.34
N ARG A 99 -15.11 19.44 -2.18
CA ARG A 99 -16.41 18.83 -2.47
C ARG A 99 -16.29 17.82 -3.58
N PHE A 100 -16.95 16.68 -3.42
CA PHE A 100 -16.98 15.63 -4.41
C PHE A 100 -18.42 15.21 -4.70
N SER A 101 -18.68 14.81 -5.95
CA SER A 101 -19.99 14.36 -6.39
C SER A 101 -19.88 13.15 -7.30
N GLU A 102 -20.83 12.23 -7.14
CA GLU A 102 -20.93 10.94 -7.85
C GLU A 102 -19.58 10.20 -7.93
N ARG A 103 -18.81 10.19 -6.83
CA ARG A 103 -17.52 9.49 -6.76
C ARG A 103 -17.71 8.02 -6.41
N CYS A 104 -17.09 7.13 -7.18
CA CYS A 104 -17.34 5.70 -7.10
C CYS A 104 -16.16 4.81 -7.49
N GLN A 105 -14.89 5.24 -7.38
CA GLN A 105 -13.69 4.59 -7.94
C GLN A 105 -13.88 3.15 -8.46
N GLU A 106 -13.75 2.14 -7.60
CA GLU A 106 -13.99 0.72 -7.95
C GLU A 106 -15.47 0.35 -7.91
N THR A 107 -16.26 1.08 -7.13
CA THR A 107 -17.68 0.82 -6.91
C THR A 107 -18.62 1.34 -8.00
N CYS A 108 -18.12 1.94 -9.09
CA CYS A 108 -18.98 2.40 -10.18
C CYS A 108 -19.60 1.23 -10.96
N ILE A 109 -18.89 0.09 -11.00
CA ILE A 109 -19.33 -1.15 -11.66
C ILE A 109 -18.89 -2.30 -10.75
N LEU A 110 -19.84 -2.87 -10.02
CA LEU A 110 -19.61 -4.01 -9.15
C LEU A 110 -20.26 -5.28 -9.73
N PRO A 111 -19.75 -6.47 -9.36
CA PRO A 111 -20.62 -7.64 -9.34
C PRO A 111 -21.79 -7.40 -8.36
N LEU A 112 -22.72 -8.35 -8.26
CA LEU A 112 -23.71 -8.28 -7.19
C LEU A 112 -23.00 -8.36 -5.83
N VAL A 113 -23.02 -7.26 -5.08
CA VAL A 113 -22.38 -7.15 -3.76
C VAL A 113 -23.45 -6.99 -2.69
N SER A 114 -23.44 -7.89 -1.70
CA SER A 114 -24.22 -7.77 -0.48
C SER A 114 -23.44 -6.95 0.55
N VAL A 115 -23.83 -5.69 0.69
CA VAL A 115 -23.18 -4.70 1.53
C VAL A 115 -23.31 -5.07 3.00
N PHE A 116 -22.18 -5.04 3.70
CA PHE A 116 -22.13 -5.21 5.15
C PHE A 116 -21.93 -3.87 5.85
N SER A 117 -20.98 -3.07 5.38
CA SER A 117 -20.69 -1.77 5.97
C SER A 117 -20.00 -0.82 4.99
N LEU A 118 -19.99 0.46 5.35
CA LEU A 118 -19.05 1.43 4.81
C LEU A 118 -18.02 1.73 5.89
N ARG A 119 -16.74 1.66 5.53
CA ARG A 119 -15.64 2.01 6.41
C ARG A 119 -15.01 3.30 5.92
N VAL A 120 -14.86 4.26 6.82
CA VAL A 120 -14.11 5.48 6.56
C VAL A 120 -12.81 5.38 7.33
N GLU A 121 -11.71 5.47 6.59
CA GLU A 121 -10.35 5.49 7.08
C GLU A 121 -9.80 6.92 6.92
N VAL A 122 -9.28 7.48 8.01
CA VAL A 122 -8.80 8.86 8.01
C VAL A 122 -7.43 8.94 8.66
N THR A 123 -6.56 9.72 8.01
CA THR A 123 -5.28 10.19 8.55
C THR A 123 -5.36 11.72 8.65
N GLY A 124 -4.97 12.28 9.79
CA GLY A 124 -5.00 13.72 10.03
C GLY A 124 -6.23 14.25 10.78
N SER A 125 -6.51 15.54 10.64
CA SER A 125 -7.60 16.26 11.34
C SER A 125 -8.51 17.02 10.39
N GLY A 126 -9.80 17.07 10.70
CA GLY A 126 -10.81 17.52 9.76
C GLY A 126 -12.23 17.00 10.00
N LYS A 127 -13.04 17.09 8.95
CA LYS A 127 -14.43 16.74 8.88
C LYS A 127 -14.74 16.15 7.51
N LEU A 128 -15.44 15.02 7.50
CA LEU A 128 -15.98 14.40 6.30
C LEU A 128 -17.49 14.46 6.42
N GLU A 129 -18.14 15.02 5.41
CA GLU A 129 -19.60 14.98 5.28
C GLU A 129 -19.94 14.11 4.08
N ILE A 130 -20.68 13.03 4.33
CA ILE A 130 -21.33 12.27 3.26
C ILE A 130 -22.75 12.84 3.17
N GLU A 131 -23.15 13.28 1.98
CA GLU A 131 -24.43 13.96 1.74
C GLU A 131 -25.46 13.05 1.07
N LYS A 132 -25.02 12.20 0.12
CA LYS A 132 -25.91 11.33 -0.65
C LYS A 132 -25.22 10.05 -1.09
N PHE A 133 -26.03 8.99 -1.16
CA PHE A 133 -25.70 7.76 -1.88
C PHE A 133 -26.41 7.72 -3.21
N HIS A 134 -25.67 7.29 -4.22
CA HIS A 134 -26.16 6.91 -5.53
C HIS A 134 -25.86 5.44 -5.70
N TYR A 135 -26.87 4.59 -5.89
CA TYR A 135 -26.64 3.15 -6.03
C TYR A 135 -27.51 2.54 -7.12
N ALA A 136 -27.06 1.41 -7.65
CA ALA A 136 -27.83 0.61 -8.61
C ALA A 136 -28.17 -0.74 -8.00
N ASP A 137 -29.44 -1.14 -8.02
CA ASP A 137 -29.91 -2.48 -7.65
C ASP A 137 -30.05 -3.42 -8.85
N LYS A 138 -29.63 -2.95 -10.03
CA LYS A 138 -29.58 -3.69 -11.28
C LYS A 138 -28.19 -3.58 -11.90
N PRO A 139 -27.78 -4.57 -12.73
CA PRO A 139 -26.49 -4.53 -13.41
C PRO A 139 -26.27 -3.21 -14.15
N VAL A 140 -25.09 -2.63 -13.95
CA VAL A 140 -24.63 -1.43 -14.66
C VAL A 140 -23.83 -1.88 -15.88
N ALA A 141 -24.19 -1.38 -17.06
CA ALA A 141 -23.47 -1.70 -18.29
C ALA A 141 -22.09 -1.02 -18.28
N GLY A 142 -21.06 -1.80 -18.59
CA GLY A 142 -19.70 -1.31 -18.72
C GLY A 142 -18.67 -2.42 -18.52
N ASP A 143 -17.41 -2.06 -18.71
CA ASP A 143 -16.27 -2.92 -18.47
C ASP A 143 -15.46 -2.31 -17.31
N PRO A 144 -15.36 -3.02 -16.15
CA PRO A 144 -14.57 -2.57 -15.00
C PRO A 144 -13.11 -2.26 -15.34
N ASP A 145 -12.50 -3.03 -16.25
CA ASP A 145 -11.09 -2.85 -16.59
C ASP A 145 -10.90 -1.59 -17.46
N ALA A 146 -11.79 -1.38 -18.45
CA ALA A 146 -11.80 -0.14 -19.22
C ALA A 146 -12.16 1.10 -18.37
N LEU A 147 -12.95 0.95 -17.30
CA LEU A 147 -13.18 2.02 -16.34
C LEU A 147 -11.91 2.34 -15.56
N ARG A 148 -11.25 1.32 -15.00
CA ARG A 148 -9.99 1.47 -14.25
C ARG A 148 -8.91 2.11 -15.12
N ALA A 149 -8.72 1.64 -16.36
CA ALA A 149 -7.75 2.22 -17.29
C ALA A 149 -7.98 3.73 -17.53
N ARG A 150 -9.25 4.16 -17.65
CA ARG A 150 -9.59 5.59 -17.80
C ARG A 150 -9.36 6.40 -16.52
N GLN A 151 -9.57 5.80 -15.35
CA GLN A 151 -9.27 6.45 -14.07
C GLN A 151 -7.75 6.59 -13.90
N ASN A 152 -7.00 5.52 -14.15
CA ASN A 152 -5.53 5.50 -14.11
C ASN A 152 -4.93 6.54 -15.06
N ALA A 153 -5.42 6.62 -16.30
CA ALA A 153 -4.96 7.63 -17.26
C ALA A 153 -5.11 9.07 -16.74
N LYS A 154 -6.21 9.39 -16.07
CA LYS A 154 -6.43 10.72 -15.47
C LYS A 154 -5.49 10.99 -14.30
N ILE A 155 -5.30 10.00 -13.43
CA ILE A 155 -4.38 10.12 -12.28
C ILE A 155 -2.94 10.34 -12.79
N ILE A 156 -2.51 9.55 -13.76
CA ILE A 156 -1.19 9.68 -14.39
C ILE A 156 -1.01 11.06 -15.02
N GLU A 157 -2.01 11.56 -15.75
CA GLU A 157 -1.98 12.90 -16.34
C GLU A 157 -1.82 13.98 -15.25
N GLN A 158 -2.57 13.88 -14.16
CA GLN A 158 -2.51 14.82 -13.04
C GLN A 158 -1.18 14.80 -12.29
N LEU A 159 -0.61 13.60 -12.08
CA LEU A 159 0.71 13.44 -11.45
C LEU A 159 1.82 14.04 -12.31
N ASN A 160 1.79 13.79 -13.62
CA ASN A 160 2.82 14.27 -14.55
C ASN A 160 2.70 15.77 -14.89
N GLN A 161 1.62 16.44 -14.51
CA GLN A 161 1.50 17.90 -14.62
C GLN A 161 2.33 18.64 -13.55
N GLN A 162 2.95 17.91 -12.63
CA GLN A 162 3.63 18.45 -11.47
C GLN A 162 5.12 18.13 -11.47
N ASP A 163 5.88 18.95 -10.75
CA ASP A 163 7.31 18.74 -10.55
C ASP A 163 7.58 17.91 -9.30
N LEU A 164 7.26 16.61 -9.37
CA LEU A 164 7.39 15.68 -8.24
C LEU A 164 8.80 15.06 -8.12
N GLY A 165 9.70 15.33 -9.07
CA GLY A 165 11.00 14.65 -9.16
C GLY A 165 10.94 13.21 -9.68
N TRP A 166 9.75 12.69 -9.96
CA TRP A 166 9.49 11.38 -10.56
C TRP A 166 8.39 11.46 -11.62
N VAL A 167 8.31 10.42 -12.46
CA VAL A 167 7.35 10.31 -13.56
C VAL A 167 6.36 9.17 -13.26
N ALA A 168 5.08 9.47 -13.41
CA ALA A 168 4.00 8.53 -13.27
C ALA A 168 3.69 7.82 -14.60
N GLY A 169 3.24 6.57 -14.52
CA GLY A 169 2.66 5.82 -15.62
C GLY A 169 2.02 4.53 -15.15
N GLU A 170 1.47 3.78 -16.10
CA GLU A 170 0.79 2.52 -15.79
C GLU A 170 1.81 1.46 -15.34
N THR A 171 1.46 0.75 -14.27
CA THR A 171 2.23 -0.36 -13.71
C THR A 171 1.33 -1.57 -13.47
N SER A 172 1.92 -2.73 -13.17
CA SER A 172 1.15 -3.88 -12.70
C SER A 172 0.42 -3.62 -11.39
N VAL A 173 0.93 -2.70 -10.55
CA VAL A 173 0.34 -2.36 -9.24
C VAL A 173 -0.79 -1.35 -9.37
N SER A 174 -0.70 -0.38 -10.30
CA SER A 174 -1.79 0.58 -10.54
C SER A 174 -3.07 -0.07 -11.03
N ASN A 175 -2.97 -1.26 -11.62
CA ASN A 175 -4.11 -2.01 -12.16
C ASN A 175 -4.76 -2.96 -11.15
N LEU A 176 -4.17 -3.12 -9.96
CA LEU A 176 -4.74 -3.90 -8.87
C LEU A 176 -5.90 -3.15 -8.20
N THR A 177 -6.89 -3.91 -7.74
CA THR A 177 -7.92 -3.42 -6.83
C THR A 177 -7.31 -3.06 -5.47
N TYR A 178 -8.04 -2.30 -4.66
CA TYR A 178 -7.64 -1.92 -3.31
C TYR A 178 -7.32 -3.15 -2.43
N ALA A 179 -8.19 -4.16 -2.46
CA ALA A 179 -7.97 -5.40 -1.73
C ALA A 179 -6.70 -6.15 -2.21
N GLU A 180 -6.47 -6.20 -3.53
CA GLU A 180 -5.27 -6.81 -4.10
C GLU A 180 -3.99 -6.03 -3.72
N LYS A 181 -4.03 -4.69 -3.70
CA LYS A 181 -2.91 -3.85 -3.24
C LYS A 181 -2.60 -4.11 -1.77
N LYS A 182 -3.61 -4.18 -0.89
CA LYS A 182 -3.41 -4.50 0.53
C LYS A 182 -2.74 -5.85 0.71
N ARG A 183 -3.22 -6.87 -0.01
CA ARG A 183 -2.63 -8.22 0.01
C ARG A 183 -1.18 -8.23 -0.47
N LEU A 184 -0.90 -7.55 -1.59
CA LEU A 184 0.47 -7.41 -2.12
C LEU A 184 1.43 -6.83 -1.07
N LEU A 185 0.95 -5.87 -0.29
CA LEU A 185 1.74 -5.15 0.71
C LEU A 185 1.76 -5.83 2.08
N GLY A 186 1.10 -6.97 2.24
CA GLY A 186 1.00 -7.67 3.52
C GLY A 186 0.27 -6.84 4.58
N VAL A 187 -0.69 -6.02 4.17
CA VAL A 187 -1.53 -5.23 5.07
C VAL A 187 -2.74 -6.08 5.46
N ALA A 188 -2.70 -6.64 6.68
CA ALA A 188 -3.76 -7.50 7.22
C ALA A 188 -5.16 -6.86 7.17
N GLU A 189 -6.21 -7.69 7.22
CA GLU A 189 -7.59 -7.21 7.38
C GLU A 189 -7.71 -6.35 8.64
N GLY A 190 -8.13 -5.09 8.50
CA GLY A 190 -8.20 -4.15 9.62
C GLY A 190 -8.06 -2.69 9.21
N PRO A 191 -8.10 -1.76 10.17
CA PRO A 191 -8.13 -0.31 9.95
C PRO A 191 -6.76 0.30 9.58
N GLN A 192 -5.85 -0.49 9.01
CA GLN A 192 -4.57 0.04 8.57
C GLN A 192 -4.79 0.91 7.33
N VAL A 193 -4.54 2.21 7.47
CA VAL A 193 -4.64 3.16 6.37
C VAL A 193 -3.48 2.88 5.42
N LEU A 194 -3.80 2.30 4.26
CA LEU A 194 -2.84 2.18 3.17
C LEU A 194 -2.81 3.51 2.42
N ASP A 195 -1.70 4.24 2.50
CA ASP A 195 -1.44 5.42 1.69
C ASP A 195 -0.15 5.22 0.90
N LEU A 196 -0.29 5.05 -0.42
CA LEU A 196 0.84 4.85 -1.32
C LEU A 196 1.39 6.16 -1.89
N GLN A 197 0.74 7.29 -1.66
CA GLN A 197 1.16 8.61 -2.16
C GLN A 197 1.43 8.63 -3.68
N GLY A 198 0.76 7.76 -4.45
CA GLY A 198 0.95 7.61 -5.90
C GLY A 198 2.08 6.66 -6.32
N PHE A 199 2.75 5.99 -5.38
CA PHE A 199 3.85 5.05 -5.66
C PHE A 199 3.43 3.89 -6.57
N GLU A 200 2.15 3.49 -6.58
CA GLU A 200 1.67 2.49 -7.52
C GLU A 200 1.77 2.91 -9.00
N TYR A 201 1.97 4.20 -9.28
CA TYR A 201 2.18 4.74 -10.63
C TYR A 201 3.65 5.03 -10.93
N TYR A 202 4.58 4.74 -10.02
CA TYR A 202 5.99 5.11 -10.20
C TYR A 202 6.63 4.39 -11.41
N ARG A 203 7.25 5.18 -12.31
CA ARG A 203 7.96 4.68 -13.50
C ARG A 203 9.43 5.09 -13.58
N GLY A 204 9.87 6.04 -12.77
CA GLY A 204 11.27 6.49 -12.73
C GLY A 204 11.44 7.87 -12.11
N GLY A 205 12.68 8.21 -11.77
CA GLY A 205 13.04 9.45 -11.07
C GLY A 205 13.35 9.20 -9.59
N VAL A 206 13.21 10.24 -8.76
CA VAL A 206 13.40 10.15 -7.31
C VAL A 206 12.04 10.22 -6.64
N PHE A 207 11.63 9.12 -6.01
CA PHE A 207 10.42 9.05 -5.21
C PHE A 207 10.81 9.01 -3.74
N GLU A 208 10.29 9.94 -2.95
CA GLU A 208 10.49 10.00 -1.51
C GLU A 208 9.13 9.84 -0.82
N LEU A 209 8.99 8.78 -0.03
CA LEU A 209 7.80 8.59 0.81
C LEU A 209 7.82 9.63 1.93
N GLN A 210 6.82 10.50 1.97
CA GLN A 210 6.65 11.44 3.07
C GLN A 210 6.21 10.63 4.31
N SER A 211 7.09 10.47 5.29
CA SER A 211 6.75 9.78 6.55
C SER A 211 6.12 10.74 7.54
N ASN A 212 4.99 10.35 8.12
CA ASN A 212 4.39 11.00 9.29
C ASN A 212 5.07 10.64 10.61
N SER A 213 6.11 9.80 10.59
CA SER A 213 6.81 9.42 11.81
C SER A 213 7.72 10.55 12.29
N THR A 214 7.37 11.16 13.42
CA THR A 214 8.31 11.91 14.27
C THR A 214 9.39 11.01 14.89
N ASP A 215 9.36 9.70 14.62
CA ASP A 215 10.40 8.73 14.97
C ASP A 215 11.63 8.96 14.07
N SER A 216 12.28 10.11 14.26
CA SER A 216 13.71 10.21 14.12
C SER A 216 14.33 9.26 15.15
N ARG A 217 14.30 7.96 14.87
CA ARG A 217 15.32 7.07 15.42
C ARG A 217 16.61 7.58 14.83
N THR A 218 17.26 8.47 15.58
CA THR A 218 18.62 8.90 15.32
C THR A 218 19.44 7.63 15.28
N LEU A 219 19.70 7.13 14.07
CA LEU A 219 20.68 6.07 13.87
C LEU A 219 21.96 6.64 14.45
N SER A 220 22.32 6.20 15.65
CA SER A 220 23.52 6.62 16.37
C SER A 220 24.74 5.93 15.79
N VAL A 221 24.83 5.88 14.47
CA VAL A 221 26.08 5.58 13.78
C VAL A 221 26.80 6.92 13.69
N GLN A 222 27.65 7.20 14.68
CA GLN A 222 28.68 8.22 14.54
C GLN A 222 29.57 7.80 13.37
N ALA A 223 29.22 8.24 12.16
CA ALA A 223 30.10 8.13 11.01
C ALA A 223 31.32 9.02 11.29
N ASN A 224 32.42 8.41 11.72
CA ASN A 224 33.71 9.09 11.94
C ASN A 224 34.39 9.55 10.62
N GLY A 225 33.65 9.60 9.51
CA GLY A 225 34.17 9.94 8.18
C GLY A 225 33.14 10.67 7.34
N SER A 226 33.62 11.37 6.30
CA SER A 226 32.76 12.03 5.32
C SER A 226 31.97 10.99 4.53
N LEU A 227 30.65 11.08 4.55
CA LEU A 227 29.79 10.30 3.65
C LEU A 227 30.07 10.71 2.20
N VAL A 228 29.98 9.74 1.29
CA VAL A 228 30.03 10.01 -0.15
C VAL A 228 28.75 10.71 -0.58
N LYS A 229 28.84 11.59 -1.59
CA LYS A 229 27.67 12.37 -2.09
C LYS A 229 26.55 11.46 -2.58
N ASN A 230 26.90 10.38 -3.29
CA ASN A 230 25.97 9.40 -3.84
C ASN A 230 26.47 8.00 -3.48
N PHE A 231 25.57 7.10 -3.09
CA PHE A 231 25.90 5.72 -2.75
C PHE A 231 24.81 4.77 -3.25
N THR A 232 25.22 3.66 -3.86
CA THR A 232 24.35 2.51 -4.10
C THR A 232 25.18 1.24 -4.02
N TRP A 233 24.62 0.20 -3.42
CA TRP A 233 25.21 -1.15 -3.47
C TRP A 233 25.26 -1.70 -4.89
N GLY A 234 24.43 -1.18 -5.80
CA GLY A 234 24.46 -1.53 -7.21
C GLY A 234 25.62 -0.93 -8.02
N ASN A 235 26.43 -0.07 -7.40
CA ASN A 235 27.64 0.49 -7.99
C ASN A 235 28.57 0.95 -6.87
N ARG A 236 29.18 -0.01 -6.18
CA ARG A 236 30.18 0.25 -5.14
C ARG A 236 31.54 -0.20 -5.65
N HIS A 237 32.43 0.77 -5.86
CA HIS A 237 33.74 0.59 -6.49
C HIS A 237 33.69 0.09 -7.94
N GLY A 238 32.64 0.41 -8.69
CA GLY A 238 32.45 -0.03 -10.07
C GLY A 238 31.78 -1.40 -10.21
N GLU A 239 31.43 -2.04 -9.09
CA GLU A 239 30.82 -3.37 -9.05
C GLU A 239 29.38 -3.32 -8.52
N ASN A 240 28.53 -4.22 -9.01
CA ASN A 240 27.13 -4.38 -8.58
C ASN A 240 27.01 -5.57 -7.61
N TRP A 241 26.74 -5.29 -6.35
CA TRP A 241 26.64 -6.32 -5.31
C TRP A 241 25.22 -6.89 -5.15
N ILE A 242 24.24 -6.33 -5.86
CA ILE A 242 22.83 -6.72 -5.78
C ILE A 242 22.49 -7.75 -6.86
N THR A 243 21.74 -8.78 -6.47
CA THR A 243 21.20 -9.82 -7.36
C THR A 243 20.06 -9.29 -8.24
N SER A 244 19.59 -10.11 -9.19
CA SER A 244 18.51 -9.70 -10.10
C SER A 244 17.21 -9.42 -9.36
N VAL A 245 16.44 -8.46 -9.87
CA VAL A 245 15.09 -8.15 -9.36
C VAL A 245 14.16 -9.37 -9.52
N LYS A 246 13.51 -9.77 -8.42
CA LYS A 246 12.51 -10.84 -8.39
C LYS A 246 11.08 -10.29 -8.20
N ASN A 247 10.06 -11.15 -8.27
CA ASN A 247 8.65 -10.74 -8.21
C ASN A 247 7.86 -11.60 -7.20
N GLN A 248 7.34 -10.97 -6.14
CA GLN A 248 6.52 -11.62 -5.10
C GLN A 248 5.08 -11.95 -5.54
N ALA A 249 4.70 -11.59 -6.76
CA ALA A 249 3.35 -11.76 -7.31
C ALA A 249 2.26 -11.24 -6.34
N SER A 250 1.17 -11.95 -6.13
CA SER A 250 0.04 -11.52 -5.29
C SER A 250 0.16 -11.90 -3.80
N CYS A 251 1.34 -12.37 -3.37
CA CYS A 251 1.58 -12.78 -1.99
C CYS A 251 2.26 -11.65 -1.22
N GLY A 252 1.78 -11.33 -0.02
CA GLY A 252 2.36 -10.36 0.93
C GLY A 252 3.71 -10.79 1.52
N SER A 253 4.58 -11.38 0.72
CA SER A 253 5.86 -11.96 1.14
C SER A 253 7.06 -11.02 0.96
N CYS A 254 6.84 -9.71 0.81
CA CYS A 254 7.90 -8.72 0.67
C CYS A 254 8.99 -8.84 1.75
N TRP A 255 8.61 -9.26 2.96
CA TRP A 255 9.52 -9.53 4.08
C TRP A 255 10.50 -10.68 3.81
N ALA A 256 10.07 -11.71 3.08
CA ALA A 256 10.91 -12.83 2.67
C ALA A 256 11.91 -12.35 1.60
N PHE A 257 11.43 -11.66 0.57
CA PHE A 257 12.27 -11.06 -0.49
C PHE A 257 13.28 -10.05 0.07
N ALA A 258 12.87 -9.25 1.05
CA ALA A 258 13.77 -8.30 1.71
C ALA A 258 14.89 -9.02 2.47
N ALA A 259 14.57 -10.12 3.17
CA ALA A 259 15.55 -10.91 3.91
C ALA A 259 16.50 -11.68 2.98
N THR A 260 15.99 -12.32 1.92
CA THR A 260 16.80 -13.05 0.93
C THR A 260 17.71 -12.11 0.17
N GLY A 261 17.18 -11.03 -0.42
CA GLY A 261 17.97 -10.05 -1.17
C GLY A 261 19.05 -9.36 -0.33
N ALA A 262 18.75 -9.05 0.94
CA ALA A 262 19.77 -8.52 1.86
C ALA A 262 20.87 -9.55 2.14
N THR A 263 20.50 -10.82 2.33
CA THR A 263 21.45 -11.92 2.57
C THR A 263 22.33 -12.16 1.35
N GLU A 264 21.75 -12.29 0.16
CA GLU A 264 22.47 -12.45 -1.12
C GLU A 264 23.50 -11.32 -1.32
N ALA A 265 23.08 -10.07 -1.14
CA ALA A 265 23.95 -8.91 -1.30
C ALA A 265 25.11 -8.89 -0.28
N VAL A 266 24.82 -9.16 1.00
CA VAL A 266 25.86 -9.19 2.03
C VAL A 266 26.84 -10.33 1.82
N THR A 267 26.38 -11.48 1.32
CA THR A 267 27.23 -12.63 1.02
C THR A 267 28.18 -12.31 -0.14
N ASN A 268 27.68 -11.72 -1.23
CA ASN A 268 28.55 -11.24 -2.33
C ASN A 268 29.64 -10.28 -1.80
N LEU A 269 29.24 -9.34 -0.94
CA LEU A 269 30.15 -8.35 -0.36
C LEU A 269 31.19 -8.97 0.58
N TYR A 270 30.77 -9.93 1.43
CA TYR A 270 31.65 -10.60 2.40
C TYR A 270 32.75 -11.40 1.69
N TYR A 271 32.39 -12.15 0.66
CA TYR A 271 33.35 -12.92 -0.13
C TYR A 271 34.07 -12.08 -1.19
N ASN A 272 33.62 -10.85 -1.43
CA ASN A 272 34.09 -9.97 -2.49
C ASN A 272 34.03 -10.68 -3.87
N GLN A 273 32.93 -11.38 -4.13
CA GLN A 273 32.68 -12.19 -5.33
C GLN A 273 31.20 -12.10 -5.72
N HIS A 274 30.91 -12.14 -7.02
CA HIS A 274 29.53 -12.30 -7.53
C HIS A 274 29.21 -13.80 -7.57
N LEU A 275 28.58 -14.29 -6.51
CA LEU A 275 28.32 -15.72 -6.33
C LEU A 275 27.06 -16.21 -7.06
N ASP A 276 26.37 -15.33 -7.79
CA ASP A 276 25.11 -15.61 -8.51
C ASP A 276 24.07 -16.32 -7.62
N LEU A 277 23.95 -15.84 -6.38
CA LEU A 277 23.05 -16.42 -5.39
C LEU A 277 21.60 -16.16 -5.80
N ASP A 278 20.81 -17.22 -5.72
CA ASP A 278 19.37 -17.19 -5.89
C ASP A 278 18.76 -17.98 -4.74
N LEU A 279 18.53 -17.31 -3.62
CA LEU A 279 17.99 -17.89 -2.38
C LEU A 279 16.47 -18.04 -2.45
N ALA A 280 15.95 -19.10 -1.84
CA ALA A 280 14.53 -19.43 -1.89
C ALA A 280 13.70 -18.56 -0.95
N GLU A 281 12.95 -17.59 -1.50
CA GLU A 281 11.96 -16.86 -0.70
C GLU A 281 10.87 -17.80 -0.16
N GLN A 282 10.61 -18.90 -0.86
CA GLN A 282 9.64 -19.90 -0.40
C GLN A 282 10.08 -20.62 0.88
N ASP A 283 11.39 -20.79 1.10
CA ASP A 283 11.92 -21.36 2.34
C ASP A 283 11.59 -20.44 3.51
N ALA A 284 11.87 -19.14 3.36
CA ALA A 284 11.48 -18.14 4.34
C ALA A 284 9.96 -18.14 4.57
N LEU A 285 9.16 -18.07 3.50
CA LEU A 285 7.69 -18.06 3.58
C LEU A 285 7.13 -19.31 4.28
N SER A 286 7.63 -20.50 3.96
CA SER A 286 7.06 -21.76 4.43
C SER A 286 7.61 -22.28 5.76
N CYS A 287 8.84 -21.90 6.13
CA CYS A 287 9.58 -22.55 7.22
C CYS A 287 9.94 -21.61 8.38
N SER A 288 10.03 -20.30 8.15
CA SER A 288 10.55 -19.36 9.17
C SER A 288 9.55 -18.98 10.27
N HIS A 289 8.25 -19.16 10.04
CA HIS A 289 7.18 -18.61 10.87
C HIS A 289 7.22 -17.08 11.05
N ALA A 290 7.91 -16.36 10.16
CA ALA A 290 8.04 -14.90 10.19
C ALA A 290 6.89 -14.14 9.53
N GLY A 291 5.95 -14.84 8.89
CA GLY A 291 4.81 -14.25 8.19
C GLY A 291 4.07 -15.24 7.31
N ASN A 292 3.12 -14.71 6.53
CA ASN A 292 2.32 -15.45 5.53
C ASN A 292 1.95 -14.52 4.36
N CYS A 293 1.26 -15.05 3.34
CA CYS A 293 0.87 -14.27 2.16
C CYS A 293 -0.25 -13.24 2.40
N GLU A 294 -1.03 -13.37 3.46
CA GLU A 294 -2.23 -12.56 3.72
C GLU A 294 -1.94 -11.37 4.64
N GLU A 295 -1.23 -11.62 5.73
CA GLU A 295 -0.97 -10.66 6.81
C GLU A 295 0.43 -10.04 6.73
N GLY A 296 1.25 -10.46 5.77
CA GLY A 296 2.64 -10.04 5.70
C GLY A 296 3.52 -10.73 6.74
N GLY A 297 4.60 -10.06 7.12
CA GLY A 297 5.61 -10.60 8.01
C GLY A 297 6.76 -9.63 8.23
N PHE A 298 7.76 -10.09 8.98
CA PHE A 298 8.88 -9.24 9.36
C PHE A 298 10.21 -9.82 8.88
N ALA A 299 10.94 -9.04 8.07
CA ALA A 299 12.22 -9.46 7.52
C ALA A 299 13.24 -9.85 8.61
N TYR A 300 13.22 -9.19 9.77
CA TYR A 300 14.12 -9.53 10.88
C TYR A 300 13.89 -10.95 11.42
N GLN A 301 12.65 -11.42 11.45
CA GLN A 301 12.32 -12.77 11.91
C GLN A 301 12.78 -13.81 10.90
N ALA A 302 12.67 -13.50 9.60
CA ALA A 302 13.24 -14.35 8.55
C ALA A 302 14.77 -14.44 8.64
N LEU A 303 15.44 -13.32 8.93
CA LEU A 303 16.89 -13.31 9.16
C LEU A 303 17.28 -14.10 10.43
N ASP A 304 16.51 -14.01 11.52
CA ASP A 304 16.73 -14.85 12.71
C ASP A 304 16.60 -16.36 12.36
N TYR A 305 15.69 -16.73 11.44
CA TYR A 305 15.59 -18.09 10.90
C TYR A 305 16.83 -18.47 10.07
N PHE A 306 17.31 -17.60 9.17
CA PHE A 306 18.51 -17.89 8.35
C PHE A 306 19.75 -18.08 9.21
N HIS A 307 19.86 -17.36 10.33
CA HIS A 307 20.95 -17.52 11.28
C HIS A 307 20.92 -18.89 11.98
N THR A 308 19.74 -19.33 12.43
CA THR A 308 19.60 -20.56 13.23
C THR A 308 19.57 -21.83 12.39
N THR A 309 18.99 -21.77 11.18
CA THR A 309 18.69 -22.94 10.36
C THR A 309 19.40 -22.92 9.00
N GLY A 310 19.82 -21.74 8.54
CA GLY A 310 20.23 -21.53 7.15
C GLY A 310 19.06 -21.43 6.18
N ILE A 311 19.38 -21.10 4.93
CA ILE A 311 18.45 -20.95 3.81
C ILE A 311 18.94 -21.75 2.59
N VAL A 312 18.01 -22.33 1.84
CA VAL A 312 18.28 -23.05 0.58
C VAL A 312 18.17 -22.15 -0.64
N ASP A 313 18.71 -22.62 -1.76
CA ASP A 313 18.55 -21.97 -3.07
C ASP A 313 17.13 -22.13 -3.64
N GLU A 314 16.71 -21.19 -4.47
CA GLU A 314 15.43 -21.14 -5.19
C GLU A 314 15.19 -22.42 -6.00
N SER A 315 16.24 -22.98 -6.60
CA SER A 315 16.16 -24.27 -7.31
C SER A 315 15.74 -25.45 -6.43
N CYS A 316 15.98 -25.37 -5.13
CA CYS A 316 15.63 -26.40 -4.15
C CYS A 316 14.20 -26.22 -3.61
N PHE A 317 13.74 -24.98 -3.43
CA PHE A 317 12.37 -24.71 -3.03
C PHE A 317 11.77 -23.54 -3.82
N PRO A 318 11.30 -23.79 -5.06
CA PRO A 318 10.84 -22.72 -5.93
C PRO A 318 9.64 -21.95 -5.36
N TYR A 319 9.65 -20.65 -5.58
CA TYR A 319 8.62 -19.72 -5.16
C TYR A 319 7.30 -19.95 -5.90
N THR A 320 6.22 -20.10 -5.13
CA THR A 320 4.88 -20.35 -5.69
C THR A 320 3.87 -19.26 -5.34
N ALA A 321 4.28 -18.18 -4.66
CA ALA A 321 3.41 -17.10 -4.20
C ALA A 321 2.20 -17.58 -3.38
N THR A 322 2.37 -18.65 -2.61
CA THR A 322 1.31 -19.25 -1.79
C THR A 322 1.87 -19.81 -0.50
N ASP A 323 1.08 -19.74 0.57
CA ASP A 323 1.38 -20.46 1.81
C ASP A 323 1.34 -21.97 1.55
N GLN A 324 2.47 -22.63 1.75
CA GLN A 324 2.59 -24.08 1.64
C GLN A 324 3.46 -24.65 2.75
N SER A 325 3.33 -25.95 3.01
CA SER A 325 4.10 -26.63 4.04
C SER A 325 5.60 -26.64 3.72
N CYS A 326 6.45 -26.53 4.75
CA CYS A 326 7.91 -26.67 4.68
C CYS A 326 8.43 -28.07 4.22
N ARG A 327 7.55 -29.02 3.86
CA ARG A 327 7.94 -30.43 3.60
C ARG A 327 8.58 -30.67 2.24
N LYS A 328 8.46 -29.74 1.29
CA LYS A 328 8.95 -29.90 -0.10
C LYS A 328 10.39 -29.41 -0.30
N LYS A 329 10.99 -28.81 0.73
CA LYS A 329 12.37 -28.31 0.75
C LYS A 329 13.39 -29.45 0.75
N CYS A 330 14.51 -29.27 0.06
CA CYS A 330 15.66 -30.18 0.13
C CYS A 330 16.37 -30.13 1.50
N LEU A 331 17.14 -31.16 1.84
CA LEU A 331 17.63 -31.39 3.22
C LEU A 331 18.89 -30.60 3.63
N SER A 332 19.42 -29.70 2.81
CA SER A 332 20.70 -29.02 3.11
C SER A 332 20.65 -27.55 2.74
N PRO A 333 20.78 -26.62 3.70
CA PRO A 333 20.85 -25.20 3.41
C PRO A 333 22.12 -24.87 2.64
N SER A 334 22.01 -23.94 1.70
CA SER A 334 23.12 -23.46 0.86
C SER A 334 23.91 -22.38 1.59
N ILE A 335 23.23 -21.57 2.41
CA ILE A 335 23.84 -20.48 3.19
C ILE A 335 23.34 -20.51 4.63
N GLN A 336 24.24 -20.25 5.57
CA GLN A 336 23.90 -19.90 6.94
C GLN A 336 24.62 -18.61 7.28
N ILE A 337 23.88 -17.61 7.76
CA ILE A 337 24.46 -16.33 8.20
C ILE A 337 24.92 -16.46 9.66
N ASP A 338 26.09 -15.89 9.98
CA ASP A 338 26.58 -15.78 11.36
C ASP A 338 26.50 -14.33 11.82
N GLY A 339 25.98 -14.11 13.04
CA GLY A 339 25.73 -12.78 13.60
C GLY A 339 24.37 -12.16 13.23
N LYS A 340 23.97 -11.16 14.04
CA LYS A 340 22.70 -10.42 13.90
C LYS A 340 22.99 -8.95 13.61
N ILE A 341 22.42 -8.41 12.53
CA ILE A 341 22.24 -6.95 12.40
C ILE A 341 20.92 -6.63 13.11
N SER A 342 21.02 -6.06 14.31
CA SER A 342 19.84 -5.54 15.02
C SER A 342 19.53 -4.16 14.44
N PHE A 343 18.43 -4.03 13.71
CA PHE A 343 17.91 -2.75 13.17
C PHE A 343 17.19 -1.93 14.25
#